data_AF-X6FII7-F1
#
_entry.id   AF-X6FII7-F1
#
_cell.length_a   1.000
_cell.length_b   1.000
_cell.length_c   1.000
_cell.angle_alpha   90.00
_cell.angle_beta   90.00
_cell.angle_gamma   90.00
#
_symmetry.space_group_name_H-M   'P 1'
#
loop_
_entity.id
_entity.type
_entity.pdbx_description
1 polymer ?
#
loop_
_entity_poly.entity_id
_entity_poly.type
_entity_poly.pdbx_seq_one_letter_code
_entity_poly.pdbx_strand_id
1 'polypeptide(L)'
;MKSKTQTGGYGTFGLPYAQSLLPITASLAIRVAYWQKFYVHRTLRPEAYGGLIHHRIANKVDAYPVHGDILNSAALARSVGKFGSHLLSHVYPEGAPIHSSYPGGAAQIAASNVTILKAFFDEDAVISNPVQTDPKDPTKLIPYQGEPLTVGGELNKLAWNYGVGRDWAGIHWRSDFSASLALGEELAISILRNERQTYREPFEGFSFTRFDGTKVEV
;
A
#
# COMPACT_ATOMS: atom_id res chain seq x y z
N MET A 1 24.98 11.17 19.56
CA MET A 1 25.23 12.10 20.70
C MET A 1 25.16 11.34 22.02
N LYS A 2 26.08 11.58 22.97
CA LYS A 2 26.08 11.02 24.35
C LYS A 2 25.87 12.13 25.40
N SER A 3 24.86 12.99 25.22
CA SER A 3 24.51 13.97 26.25
C SER A 3 23.58 13.32 27.28
N LYS A 4 24.02 13.24 28.54
CA LYS A 4 23.20 12.72 29.65
C LYS A 4 22.07 13.67 30.09
N THR A 5 22.05 14.90 29.58
CA THR A 5 21.08 15.95 29.95
C THR A 5 20.08 16.28 28.86
N GLN A 6 20.22 15.71 27.65
CA GLN A 6 19.15 15.75 26.67
C GLN A 6 18.03 14.80 27.12
N THR A 7 17.00 15.35 27.75
CA THR A 7 15.70 14.70 27.79
C THR A 7 15.12 14.75 26.37
N GLY A 8 14.58 13.64 25.87
CA GLY A 8 14.21 13.48 24.46
C GLY A 8 13.43 14.67 23.90
N GLY A 9 13.88 15.20 22.76
CA GLY A 9 13.21 16.29 22.08
C GLY A 9 11.82 15.85 21.62
N TYR A 10 10.79 16.56 22.04
CA TYR A 10 9.43 16.36 21.50
C TYR A 10 9.21 17.14 20.20
N GLY A 11 10.00 18.20 19.97
CA GLY A 11 9.94 19.04 18.76
C GLY A 11 10.64 18.45 17.54
N THR A 12 11.59 17.53 17.72
CA THR A 12 12.35 16.81 16.68
C THR A 12 12.62 15.39 17.18
N PHE A 13 12.49 14.38 16.31
CA PHE A 13 12.73 12.94 16.60
C PHE A 13 11.84 12.26 17.65
N GLY A 14 11.08 12.99 18.46
CA GLY A 14 10.10 12.44 19.39
C GLY A 14 8.81 11.95 18.72
N LEU A 15 7.98 11.22 19.49
CA LEU A 15 6.74 10.63 18.99
C LEU A 15 5.76 11.64 18.39
N PRO A 16 5.46 12.81 19.02
CA PRO A 16 4.54 13.77 18.41
C PRO A 16 5.06 14.33 17.08
N TYR A 17 6.37 14.53 16.97
CA TYR A 17 7.00 14.95 15.72
C TYR A 17 6.82 13.88 14.63
N ALA A 18 7.20 12.63 14.89
CA ALA A 18 7.04 11.53 13.93
C ALA A 18 5.56 11.31 13.53
N GLN A 19 4.64 11.39 14.50
CA GLN A 19 3.21 11.32 14.25
C GLN A 19 2.69 12.45 13.37
N SER A 20 3.21 13.68 13.53
CA SER A 20 2.79 14.83 12.72
C SER A 20 3.14 14.69 11.23
N LEU A 21 4.20 13.93 10.91
CA LEU A 21 4.60 13.67 9.53
C LEU A 21 3.63 12.73 8.81
N LEU A 22 2.96 11.82 9.51
CA LEU A 22 2.05 10.83 8.89
C LEU A 22 0.85 11.47 8.14
N PRO A 23 0.05 12.41 8.72
CA PRO A 23 -1.05 13.03 8.00
C PRO A 23 -0.59 13.96 6.87
N ILE A 24 0.54 14.66 7.05
CA ILE A 24 1.13 15.51 5.99
C ILE A 24 1.54 14.65 4.81
N THR A 25 2.26 13.56 5.08
CA THR A 25 2.73 12.60 4.07
C THR A 25 1.56 11.97 3.34
N ALA A 26 0.50 11.55 4.05
CA ALA A 26 -0.70 10.97 3.44
C ALA A 26 -1.40 11.94 2.45
N SER A 27 -1.54 13.22 2.82
CA SER A 27 -2.10 14.25 1.96
C SER A 27 -1.27 14.45 0.69
N LEU A 28 0.06 14.53 0.81
CA LEU A 28 0.97 14.68 -0.32
C LEU A 28 0.97 13.43 -1.22
N ALA A 29 0.88 12.23 -0.64
CA ALA A 29 0.80 10.97 -1.37
C ALA A 29 -0.39 10.94 -2.32
N ILE A 30 -1.56 11.42 -1.88
CA ILE A 30 -2.75 11.52 -2.73
C ILE A 30 -2.56 12.51 -3.88
N ARG A 31 -1.85 13.63 -3.68
CA ARG A 31 -1.58 14.59 -4.76
C ARG A 31 -0.70 13.95 -5.85
N VAL A 32 0.34 13.21 -5.45
CA VAL A 32 1.19 12.46 -6.38
C VAL A 32 0.35 11.39 -7.10
N ALA A 33 -0.47 10.63 -6.38
CA ALA A 33 -1.36 9.63 -6.97
C ALA A 33 -2.32 10.24 -7.99
N TYR A 34 -2.94 11.37 -7.66
CA TYR A 34 -3.94 12.02 -8.51
C TYR A 34 -3.32 12.59 -9.79
N TRP A 35 -2.09 13.10 -9.71
CA TRP A 35 -1.35 13.47 -10.90
C TRP A 35 -1.24 12.30 -11.88
N GLN A 36 -0.77 11.15 -11.39
CA GLN A 36 -0.61 9.94 -12.18
C GLN A 36 -1.95 9.41 -12.71
N LYS A 37 -3.00 9.48 -11.89
CA LYS A 37 -4.36 9.03 -12.23
C LYS A 37 -4.98 9.83 -13.37
N PHE A 38 -4.98 11.15 -13.28
CA PHE A 38 -5.76 12.01 -14.18
C PHE A 38 -4.95 12.50 -15.37
N TYR A 39 -3.70 12.89 -15.14
CA TYR A 39 -2.91 13.58 -16.15
C TYR A 39 -2.02 12.64 -16.95
N VAL A 40 -1.59 11.52 -16.35
CA VAL A 40 -0.69 10.56 -17.01
C VAL A 40 -1.46 9.35 -17.56
N HIS A 41 -1.93 8.47 -16.68
CA HIS A 41 -2.27 7.10 -17.08
C HIS A 41 -3.74 6.90 -17.43
N ARG A 42 -4.68 7.46 -16.66
CA ARG A 42 -6.14 7.26 -16.85
C ARG A 42 -6.55 5.79 -17.00
N THR A 43 -5.86 4.89 -16.30
CA THR A 43 -6.08 3.44 -16.38
C THR A 43 -7.49 3.06 -15.92
N LEU A 44 -8.15 2.19 -16.68
CA LEU A 44 -9.47 1.68 -16.31
C LEU A 44 -9.42 0.84 -15.03
N ARG A 45 -10.55 0.82 -14.30
CA ARG A 45 -10.74 -0.01 -13.11
C ARG A 45 -10.98 -1.48 -13.49
N PRO A 46 -10.72 -2.44 -12.58
CA PRO A 46 -11.02 -3.85 -12.82
C PRO A 46 -12.48 -4.12 -13.19
N GLU A 47 -13.43 -3.40 -12.60
CA GLU A 47 -14.86 -3.52 -12.89
C GLU A 47 -15.21 -3.19 -14.34
N ALA A 48 -14.60 -2.13 -14.89
CA ALA A 48 -14.79 -1.73 -16.28
C ALA A 48 -14.19 -2.77 -17.22
N TYR A 49 -13.02 -3.32 -16.89
CA TYR A 49 -12.42 -4.42 -17.67
C TYR A 49 -13.29 -5.69 -17.61
N GLY A 50 -13.89 -6.00 -16.45
CA GLY A 50 -14.91 -7.03 -16.28
C GLY A 50 -16.11 -6.83 -17.20
N GLY A 51 -16.55 -5.59 -17.37
CA GLY A 51 -17.55 -5.20 -18.36
C GLY A 51 -17.12 -5.57 -19.80
N LEU A 52 -15.88 -5.29 -20.18
CA LEU A 52 -15.36 -5.65 -21.51
C LEU A 52 -15.36 -7.17 -21.73
N ILE A 53 -14.98 -7.96 -20.71
CA ILE A 53 -15.06 -9.43 -20.75
C ILE A 53 -16.51 -9.87 -20.96
N HIS A 54 -17.45 -9.28 -20.23
CA HIS A 54 -18.86 -9.61 -20.38
C HIS A 54 -19.39 -9.30 -21.77
N HIS A 55 -19.10 -8.12 -22.31
CA HIS A 55 -19.51 -7.76 -23.67
C HIS A 55 -18.86 -8.67 -24.72
N ARG A 56 -17.59 -9.05 -24.53
CA ARG A 56 -16.90 -10.00 -25.42
C ARG A 56 -17.62 -11.34 -25.50
N ILE A 57 -18.03 -11.91 -24.37
CA ILE A 57 -18.56 -13.28 -24.33
C ILE A 57 -20.07 -13.31 -24.52
N ALA A 58 -20.83 -12.53 -23.75
CA ALA A 58 -22.30 -12.57 -23.78
C ALA A 58 -22.86 -11.85 -25.01
N ASN A 59 -22.27 -10.70 -25.36
CA ASN A 59 -22.78 -9.84 -26.43
C ASN A 59 -22.00 -9.96 -27.75
N LYS A 60 -20.97 -10.83 -27.79
CA LYS A 60 -20.13 -11.11 -28.97
C LYS A 60 -19.45 -9.85 -29.55
N VAL A 61 -19.08 -8.90 -28.69
CA VAL A 61 -18.39 -7.67 -29.11
C VAL A 61 -16.88 -7.91 -29.21
N ASP A 62 -16.33 -7.81 -30.42
CA ASP A 62 -14.88 -8.03 -30.69
C ASP A 62 -14.05 -6.72 -30.74
N ALA A 63 -14.71 -5.57 -30.59
CA ALA A 63 -14.05 -4.27 -30.77
C ALA A 63 -12.99 -3.94 -29.69
N TYR A 64 -13.01 -4.61 -28.53
CA TYR A 64 -12.13 -4.29 -27.40
C TYR A 64 -11.04 -5.36 -27.21
N PRO A 65 -9.80 -4.93 -26.90
CA PRO A 65 -8.72 -5.86 -26.58
C PRO A 65 -8.99 -6.50 -25.21
N VAL A 66 -9.31 -7.79 -25.22
CA VAL A 66 -9.39 -8.62 -24.01
C VAL A 66 -8.43 -9.77 -24.20
N HIS A 67 -7.45 -9.89 -23.30
CA HIS A 67 -6.40 -10.90 -23.44
C HIS A 67 -6.95 -12.33 -23.33
N GLY A 68 -6.46 -13.24 -24.18
CA GLY A 68 -6.92 -14.63 -24.23
C GLY A 68 -6.78 -15.39 -22.92
N ASP A 69 -5.71 -15.13 -22.16
CA ASP A 69 -5.48 -15.77 -20.85
C ASP A 69 -6.63 -15.53 -19.88
N ILE A 70 -7.27 -14.36 -19.93
CA ILE A 70 -8.40 -14.04 -19.05
C ILE A 70 -9.66 -14.80 -19.51
N LEU A 71 -9.90 -14.82 -20.82
CA LEU A 71 -11.02 -15.55 -21.44
C LEU A 71 -10.94 -17.05 -21.18
N ASN A 72 -9.72 -17.60 -21.11
CA ASN A 72 -9.47 -19.02 -20.88
C ASN A 72 -9.19 -19.35 -19.40
N SER A 73 -9.36 -18.39 -18.48
CA SER A 73 -8.98 -18.58 -17.08
C SER A 73 -9.99 -19.42 -16.30
N ALA A 74 -9.49 -20.27 -15.40
CA ALA A 74 -10.32 -20.97 -14.42
C ALA A 74 -11.05 -20.00 -13.47
N ALA A 75 -10.51 -18.79 -13.25
CA ALA A 75 -11.14 -17.76 -12.44
C ALA A 75 -12.45 -17.27 -13.05
N LEU A 76 -12.47 -17.02 -14.37
CA LEU A 76 -13.68 -16.61 -15.07
C LEU A 76 -14.75 -17.71 -15.02
N ALA A 77 -14.37 -18.96 -15.32
CA ALA A 77 -15.29 -20.10 -15.24
C ALA A 77 -15.92 -20.26 -13.84
N ARG A 78 -15.11 -20.12 -12.77
CA ARG A 78 -15.61 -20.14 -11.39
C ARG A 78 -16.54 -18.98 -11.07
N SER A 79 -16.23 -17.77 -11.56
CA SER A 79 -17.09 -16.59 -11.36
C SER A 79 -18.45 -16.80 -12.02
N VAL A 80 -18.48 -17.25 -13.29
CA VAL A 80 -19.71 -17.55 -14.02
C VAL A 80 -20.50 -18.67 -13.33
N GLY A 81 -19.84 -19.75 -12.88
CA GLY A 81 -20.51 -20.84 -12.18
C GLY A 81 -21.16 -20.41 -10.86
N LYS A 82 -20.61 -19.40 -10.17
CA LYS A 82 -21.15 -18.88 -8.92
C LYS A 82 -22.21 -17.79 -9.11
N PHE A 83 -22.01 -16.88 -10.05
CA PHE A 83 -22.79 -15.65 -10.17
C PHE A 83 -23.62 -15.56 -11.46
N GLY A 84 -23.47 -16.50 -12.40
CA GLY A 84 -24.21 -16.52 -13.66
C GLY A 84 -23.82 -15.40 -14.65
N SER A 85 -22.72 -14.68 -14.40
CA SER A 85 -22.26 -13.59 -15.26
C SER A 85 -20.74 -13.54 -15.39
N HIS A 86 -20.28 -12.93 -16.47
CA HIS A 86 -18.86 -12.67 -16.75
C HIS A 86 -18.35 -11.35 -16.14
N LEU A 87 -19.17 -10.65 -15.36
CA LEU A 87 -18.76 -9.42 -14.69
C LEU A 87 -17.83 -9.74 -13.52
N LEU A 88 -17.00 -8.76 -13.13
CA LEU A 88 -16.23 -8.84 -11.90
C LEU A 88 -17.19 -8.70 -10.69
N SER A 89 -17.12 -9.63 -9.74
CA SER A 89 -17.85 -9.50 -8.48
C SER A 89 -17.20 -8.45 -7.59
N HIS A 90 -18.00 -7.59 -6.95
CA HIS A 90 -17.52 -6.53 -6.07
C HIS A 90 -17.87 -6.77 -4.60
N VAL A 91 -17.00 -6.26 -3.72
CA VAL A 91 -17.28 -6.16 -2.28
C VAL A 91 -18.12 -4.93 -1.95
N TYR A 92 -17.98 -3.86 -2.73
CA TYR A 92 -18.70 -2.60 -2.52
C TYR A 92 -19.86 -2.47 -3.50
N PRO A 93 -21.09 -2.12 -3.04
CA PRO A 93 -22.23 -1.97 -3.93
C PRO A 93 -22.05 -0.82 -4.94
N GLU A 94 -21.29 0.21 -4.60
CA GLU A 94 -20.97 1.34 -5.48
C GLU A 94 -19.80 1.06 -6.44
N GLY A 95 -19.10 -0.06 -6.28
CA GLY A 95 -17.91 -0.36 -7.06
C GLY A 95 -16.69 0.47 -6.65
N ALA A 96 -15.87 0.84 -7.62
CA ALA A 96 -14.67 1.62 -7.41
C ALA A 96 -14.96 3.13 -7.27
N PRO A 97 -14.15 3.87 -6.48
CA PRO A 97 -14.24 5.33 -6.43
C PRO A 97 -14.08 6.00 -7.81
N ILE A 98 -14.73 7.16 -7.99
CA ILE A 98 -14.83 7.93 -9.25
C ILE A 98 -13.52 8.65 -9.62
N HIS A 99 -12.47 7.87 -9.82
CA HIS A 99 -11.17 8.26 -10.36
C HIS A 99 -10.47 7.01 -10.92
N SER A 100 -9.50 7.20 -11.83
CA SER A 100 -8.81 6.09 -12.50
C SER A 100 -8.04 5.18 -11.54
N SER A 101 -7.63 4.00 -12.02
CA SER A 101 -7.07 2.93 -11.19
C SER A 101 -5.61 3.19 -10.77
N TYR A 102 -4.74 3.57 -11.69
CA TYR A 102 -3.29 3.55 -11.45
C TYR A 102 -2.71 4.91 -11.05
N PRO A 103 -1.85 4.99 -10.01
CA PRO A 103 -1.49 3.94 -9.06
C PRO A 103 -2.52 3.84 -7.92
N GLY A 104 -2.36 2.91 -6.98
CA GLY A 104 -3.29 2.75 -5.86
C GLY A 104 -3.13 3.88 -4.83
N GLY A 105 -4.14 4.74 -4.65
CA GLY A 105 -4.05 5.87 -3.71
C GLY A 105 -3.89 5.43 -2.25
N ALA A 106 -4.68 4.44 -1.83
CA ALA A 106 -4.56 3.82 -0.51
C ALA A 106 -3.19 3.15 -0.31
N ALA A 107 -2.73 2.41 -1.33
CA ALA A 107 -1.41 1.79 -1.31
C ALA A 107 -0.29 2.84 -1.19
N GLN A 108 -0.43 4.00 -1.85
CA GLN A 108 0.58 5.05 -1.81
C GLN A 108 0.66 5.73 -0.44
N ILE A 109 -0.49 5.99 0.20
CA ILE A 109 -0.55 6.47 1.60
C ILE A 109 0.18 5.48 2.52
N ALA A 110 -0.13 4.20 2.40
CA ALA A 110 0.48 3.21 3.29
C ALA A 110 1.99 3.06 3.03
N ALA A 111 2.41 3.03 1.76
CA ALA A 111 3.82 2.99 1.40
C ALA A 111 4.61 4.18 1.96
N SER A 112 4.09 5.40 1.78
CA SER A 112 4.75 6.61 2.26
C SER A 112 4.78 6.66 3.79
N ASN A 113 3.68 6.32 4.47
CA ASN A 113 3.63 6.37 5.92
C ASN A 113 4.47 5.27 6.57
N VAL A 114 4.49 4.06 6.02
CA VAL A 114 5.40 3.00 6.47
C VAL A 114 6.85 3.39 6.26
N THR A 115 7.19 4.08 5.17
CA THR A 115 8.54 4.60 4.96
C THR A 115 8.93 5.62 6.04
N ILE A 116 8.03 6.55 6.39
CA ILE A 116 8.25 7.46 7.53
C ILE A 116 8.46 6.65 8.81
N LEU A 117 7.62 5.66 9.11
CA LEU A 117 7.77 4.84 10.33
C LEU A 117 9.10 4.08 10.36
N LYS A 118 9.52 3.46 9.26
CA LYS A 118 10.82 2.77 9.15
C LYS A 118 11.99 3.72 9.39
N ALA A 119 11.85 5.01 9.08
CA ALA A 119 12.89 6.00 9.35
C ALA A 119 13.01 6.38 10.86
N PHE A 120 11.94 6.23 11.65
CA PHE A 120 11.92 6.62 13.07
C PHE A 120 12.04 5.45 14.05
N PHE A 121 11.79 4.22 13.62
CA PHE A 121 11.79 3.03 14.47
C PHE A 121 12.88 2.04 14.06
N ASP A 122 13.42 1.32 15.04
CA ASP A 122 14.32 0.19 14.80
C ASP A 122 13.56 -0.93 14.07
N GLU A 123 13.85 -1.09 12.77
CA GLU A 123 13.21 -2.08 11.91
C GLU A 123 13.48 -3.52 12.32
N ASP A 124 14.63 -3.77 12.96
CA ASP A 124 15.09 -5.10 13.33
C ASP A 124 14.56 -5.55 14.69
N ALA A 125 13.91 -4.63 15.43
CA ALA A 125 13.26 -4.94 16.69
C ALA A 125 12.21 -6.05 16.51
N VAL A 126 12.36 -7.14 17.27
CA VAL A 126 11.43 -8.27 17.25
C VAL A 126 10.17 -7.94 18.04
N ILE A 127 9.02 -8.20 17.44
CA ILE A 127 7.72 -8.02 18.09
C ILE A 127 7.51 -9.12 19.12
N SER A 128 7.36 -8.73 20.38
CA SER A 128 7.07 -9.67 21.47
C SER A 128 5.62 -10.15 21.43
N ASN A 129 5.40 -11.46 21.64
CA ASN A 129 4.08 -12.08 21.73
C ASN A 129 3.17 -11.81 20.51
N PRO A 130 3.64 -12.04 19.27
CA PRO A 130 2.80 -11.85 18.09
C PRO A 130 1.60 -12.82 18.09
N VAL A 131 0.52 -12.40 17.47
CA VAL A 131 -0.74 -13.15 17.40
C VAL A 131 -1.24 -13.24 15.96
N GLN A 132 -2.10 -14.22 15.70
CA GLN A 132 -2.82 -14.37 14.44
C GLN A 132 -4.27 -14.77 14.72
N THR A 133 -5.15 -14.55 13.75
CA THR A 133 -6.54 -15.00 13.81
C THR A 133 -6.62 -16.52 13.89
N ASP A 134 -7.47 -17.07 14.75
CA ASP A 134 -7.70 -18.52 14.82
C ASP A 134 -8.37 -19.01 13.52
N PRO A 135 -7.75 -19.96 12.78
CA PRO A 135 -8.34 -20.51 11.56
C PRO A 135 -9.71 -21.19 11.78
N LYS A 136 -10.02 -21.60 13.01
CA LYS A 136 -11.29 -22.25 13.38
C LYS A 136 -12.34 -21.26 13.89
N ASP A 137 -11.93 -20.09 14.38
CA ASP A 137 -12.81 -19.07 14.94
C ASP A 137 -12.23 -17.67 14.69
N PRO A 138 -12.65 -16.97 13.62
CA PRO A 138 -12.05 -15.70 13.23
C PRO A 138 -12.31 -14.56 14.22
N THR A 139 -13.09 -14.79 15.28
CA THR A 139 -13.33 -13.83 16.36
C THR A 139 -12.26 -13.89 17.47
N LYS A 140 -11.35 -14.87 17.41
CA LYS A 140 -10.30 -15.11 18.41
C LYS A 140 -8.90 -14.88 17.83
N LEU A 141 -8.00 -14.48 18.73
CA LEU A 141 -6.57 -14.40 18.47
C LEU A 141 -5.86 -15.53 19.19
N ILE A 142 -4.95 -16.20 18.49
CA ILE A 142 -4.07 -17.23 19.04
C ILE A 142 -2.60 -16.80 18.87
N PRO A 143 -1.68 -17.30 19.72
CA PRO A 143 -0.27 -17.01 19.56
C PRO A 143 0.25 -17.41 18.18
N TYR A 144 1.02 -16.53 17.55
CA TYR A 144 1.72 -16.82 16.31
C TYR A 144 2.94 -17.71 16.60
N GLN A 145 3.11 -18.79 15.82
CA GLN A 145 4.12 -19.85 16.03
C GLN A 145 5.15 -19.93 14.90
N GLY A 146 5.20 -18.94 14.00
CA GLY A 146 6.16 -18.91 12.89
C GLY A 146 7.46 -18.18 13.25
N GLU A 147 8.20 -17.81 12.21
CA GLU A 147 9.48 -17.08 12.33
C GLU A 147 9.33 -15.73 13.04
N PRO A 148 10.36 -15.26 13.77
CA PRO A 148 10.31 -13.96 14.45
C PRO A 148 9.88 -12.82 13.52
N LEU A 149 8.85 -12.07 13.94
CA LEU A 149 8.35 -10.92 13.20
C LEU A 149 9.09 -9.66 13.66
N THR A 150 9.65 -8.91 12.72
CA THR A 150 10.32 -7.64 13.00
C THR A 150 9.38 -6.45 12.76
N VAL A 151 9.68 -5.30 13.36
CA VAL A 151 8.95 -4.05 13.12
C VAL A 151 8.93 -3.69 11.63
N GLY A 152 10.08 -3.74 10.96
CA GLY A 152 10.16 -3.44 9.52
C GLY A 152 9.35 -4.42 8.68
N GLY A 153 9.40 -5.72 9.01
CA GLY A 153 8.62 -6.76 8.35
C GLY A 153 7.11 -6.55 8.48
N GLU A 154 6.62 -6.28 9.70
CA GLU A 154 5.19 -6.05 9.92
C GLU A 154 4.71 -4.70 9.38
N LEU A 155 5.55 -3.67 9.36
CA LEU A 155 5.21 -2.40 8.69
C LEU A 155 5.09 -2.61 7.17
N ASN A 156 6.02 -3.33 6.53
CA ASN A 156 5.91 -3.68 5.12
C ASN A 156 4.66 -4.54 4.85
N LYS A 157 4.35 -5.49 5.74
CA LYS A 157 3.12 -6.30 5.68
C LYS A 157 1.86 -5.44 5.82
N LEU A 158 1.86 -4.45 6.71
CA LEU A 158 0.75 -3.50 6.87
C LEU A 158 0.50 -2.71 5.58
N ALA A 159 1.56 -2.21 4.92
CA ALA A 159 1.44 -1.55 3.63
C ALA A 159 0.84 -2.47 2.57
N TRP A 160 1.32 -3.72 2.52
CA TRP A 160 0.76 -4.75 1.65
C TRP A 160 -0.72 -5.02 1.92
N ASN A 161 -1.10 -5.26 3.17
CA ASN A 161 -2.48 -5.58 3.53
C ASN A 161 -3.44 -4.43 3.19
N TYR A 162 -3.05 -3.19 3.50
CA TYR A 162 -3.89 -2.03 3.20
C TYR A 162 -4.03 -1.77 1.70
N GLY A 163 -2.94 -1.92 0.95
CA GLY A 163 -2.94 -1.73 -0.49
C GLY A 163 -3.67 -2.85 -1.24
N VAL A 164 -3.22 -4.10 -1.07
CA VAL A 164 -3.76 -5.29 -1.75
C VAL A 164 -5.17 -5.64 -1.27
N GLY A 165 -5.57 -5.22 -0.08
CA GLY A 165 -6.97 -5.28 0.36
C GLY A 165 -7.93 -4.64 -0.64
N ARG A 166 -7.47 -3.67 -1.43
CA ARG A 166 -8.27 -3.04 -2.49
C ARG A 166 -8.37 -3.89 -3.76
N ASP A 167 -7.35 -4.69 -4.05
CA ASP A 167 -7.39 -5.67 -5.14
C ASP A 167 -8.41 -6.76 -4.82
N TRP A 168 -8.38 -7.26 -3.57
CA TRP A 168 -9.38 -8.21 -3.06
C TRP A 168 -10.81 -7.67 -3.14
N ALA A 169 -10.99 -6.37 -2.98
CA ALA A 169 -12.30 -5.71 -3.12
C ALA A 169 -12.77 -5.54 -4.57
N GLY A 170 -11.92 -5.85 -5.56
CA GLY A 170 -12.21 -5.75 -6.99
C GLY A 170 -11.99 -4.36 -7.58
N ILE A 171 -11.31 -3.44 -6.87
CA ILE A 171 -11.22 -2.03 -7.30
C ILE A 171 -9.82 -1.61 -7.77
N HIS A 172 -8.79 -2.43 -7.58
CA HIS A 172 -7.42 -2.13 -8.03
C HIS A 172 -6.74 -3.36 -8.65
N TRP A 173 -5.68 -3.09 -9.41
CA TRP A 173 -4.79 -4.09 -9.99
C TRP A 173 -3.54 -4.26 -9.11
N ARG A 174 -2.89 -5.44 -9.18
CA ARG A 174 -1.59 -5.68 -8.52
C ARG A 174 -0.52 -4.65 -8.92
N SER A 175 -0.55 -4.19 -10.17
CA SER A 175 0.33 -3.12 -10.68
C SER A 175 0.10 -1.80 -9.96
N ASP A 176 -1.15 -1.49 -9.62
CA ASP A 176 -1.51 -0.26 -8.90
C ASP A 176 -0.87 -0.24 -7.52
N PHE A 177 -0.89 -1.38 -6.81
CA PHE A 177 -0.19 -1.53 -5.53
C PHE A 177 1.34 -1.46 -5.70
N SER A 178 1.89 -2.25 -6.63
CA SER A 178 3.35 -2.40 -6.78
C SER A 178 4.03 -1.06 -7.11
N ALA A 179 3.43 -0.27 -8.01
CA ALA A 179 3.94 1.04 -8.35
C ALA A 179 3.80 2.06 -7.20
N SER A 180 2.74 1.94 -6.39
CA SER A 180 2.53 2.80 -5.24
C SER A 180 3.61 2.65 -4.17
N LEU A 181 4.23 1.48 -4.04
CA LEU A 181 5.34 1.27 -3.10
C LEU A 181 6.51 2.21 -3.42
N ALA A 182 7.02 2.16 -4.65
CA ALA A 182 8.12 3.01 -5.09
C ALA A 182 7.75 4.50 -5.05
N LEU A 183 6.57 4.88 -5.53
CA LEU A 183 6.14 6.29 -5.53
C LEU A 183 5.93 6.85 -4.11
N GLY A 184 5.39 6.04 -3.18
CA GLY A 184 5.20 6.44 -1.80
C GLY A 184 6.52 6.55 -1.04
N GLU A 185 7.44 5.61 -1.28
CA GLU A 185 8.76 5.61 -0.66
C GLU A 185 9.61 6.81 -1.10
N GLU A 186 9.66 7.11 -2.41
CA GLU A 186 10.39 8.28 -2.91
C GLU A 186 9.81 9.61 -2.40
N LEU A 187 8.48 9.71 -2.26
CA LEU A 187 7.85 10.87 -1.64
C LEU A 187 8.29 11.03 -0.17
N ALA A 188 8.23 9.95 0.61
CA ALA A 188 8.62 9.98 2.02
C ALA A 188 10.10 10.33 2.18
N ILE A 189 10.99 9.79 1.34
CA ILE A 189 12.40 10.16 1.30
C ILE A 189 12.58 11.66 1.01
N SER A 190 11.84 12.20 0.06
CA SER A 190 11.86 13.64 -0.24
C SER A 190 11.43 14.50 0.95
N ILE A 191 10.39 14.07 1.68
CA ILE A 191 9.94 14.74 2.91
C ILE A 191 11.03 14.68 3.98
N LEU A 192 11.62 13.51 4.23
CA LEU A 192 12.69 13.35 5.21
C LEU A 192 13.93 14.20 4.87
N ARG A 193 14.28 14.31 3.58
CA ARG A 193 15.35 15.21 3.10
C ARG A 193 15.06 16.67 3.43
N ASN A 194 13.82 17.11 3.24
CA ASN A 194 13.42 18.48 3.56
C ASN A 194 13.43 18.72 5.07
N GLU A 195 12.86 17.80 5.85
CA GLU A 195 12.85 17.90 7.32
C GLU A 195 14.27 17.95 7.89
N ARG A 196 15.20 17.14 7.35
CA ARG A 196 16.62 17.15 7.75
C ARG A 196 17.26 18.53 7.66
N GLN A 197 16.88 19.35 6.68
CA GLN A 197 17.42 20.71 6.54
C GLN A 197 16.95 21.67 7.64
N THR A 198 15.91 21.31 8.39
CA THR A 198 15.34 22.15 9.45
C THR A 198 15.98 21.91 10.82
N TYR A 199 16.63 20.76 11.00
CA TYR A 199 17.21 20.38 12.28
C TYR A 199 18.46 21.20 12.61
N ARG A 200 18.57 21.61 13.88
CA ARG A 200 19.74 22.34 14.39
C ARG A 200 20.65 21.44 15.21
N GLU A 201 20.12 20.33 15.70
CA GLU A 201 20.84 19.32 16.45
C GLU A 201 21.74 18.47 15.52
N PRO A 202 22.90 18.01 16.00
CA PRO A 202 23.73 17.05 15.26
C PRO A 202 22.97 15.76 14.95
N PHE A 203 22.73 15.49 13.67
CA PHE A 203 22.01 14.31 13.18
C PHE A 203 22.71 13.74 11.93
N GLU A 204 23.11 12.48 12.00
CA GLU A 204 23.88 11.81 10.94
C GLU A 204 23.02 11.51 9.71
N GLY A 205 21.71 11.34 9.90
CA GLY A 205 20.74 11.05 8.85
C GLY A 205 19.77 9.95 9.27
N PHE A 206 18.71 9.78 8.50
CA PHE A 206 17.83 8.62 8.65
C PHE A 206 18.47 7.43 7.92
N SER A 207 18.36 6.23 8.49
CA SER A 207 18.78 5.00 7.82
C SER A 207 17.67 3.96 7.94
N PHE A 208 17.25 3.38 6.82
CA PHE A 208 16.23 2.35 6.79
C PHE A 208 16.31 1.49 5.52
N THR A 209 15.50 0.45 5.47
CA THR A 209 15.43 -0.52 4.38
C THR A 209 14.28 -0.18 3.44
N ARG A 210 14.60 -0.01 2.17
CA ARG A 210 13.62 0.22 1.10
C ARG A 210 12.76 -1.02 0.85
N PHE A 211 11.61 -0.85 0.20
CA PHE A 211 10.73 -1.97 -0.16
C PHE A 211 11.40 -2.98 -1.10
N ASP A 212 12.42 -2.58 -1.86
CA ASP A 212 13.22 -3.47 -2.70
C ASP A 212 14.35 -4.19 -1.96
N GLY A 213 14.49 -3.96 -0.65
CA GLY A 213 15.51 -4.55 0.21
C GLY A 213 16.83 -3.78 0.27
N THR A 214 17.01 -2.71 -0.52
CA THR A 214 18.21 -1.88 -0.46
C THR A 214 18.20 -0.98 0.78
N LYS A 215 19.37 -0.65 1.33
CA LYS A 215 19.47 0.35 2.41
C LYS A 215 19.48 1.76 1.83
N VAL A 216 18.86 2.70 2.51
CA VAL A 216 18.89 4.12 2.16
C VAL A 216 19.35 4.95 3.35
N GLU A 217 20.17 5.95 3.07
CA GLU A 217 20.56 7.00 4.00
C GLU A 217 20.02 8.34 3.50
N VAL A 218 19.39 9.12 4.38
CA VAL A 218 18.72 10.39 4.07
C VAL A 218 19.28 11.53 4.89
#